data_AF-A0A960P060-F1
#
_entry.id   AF-A0A960P060-F1
#
_cell.length_a   1.000
_cell.length_b   1.000
_cell.length_c   1.000
_cell.angle_alpha   90.00
_cell.angle_beta   90.00
_cell.angle_gamma   90.00
#
_symmetry.space_group_name_H-M   'P 1'
#
loop_
_entity.id
_entity.type
_entity.pdbx_description
1 polymer ?
#
loop_
_entity_poly.entity_id
_entity_poly.type
_entity_poly.pdbx_seq_one_letter_code
_entity_poly.pdbx_strand_id
1 'polypeptide(L)'
;VQTQDAVKAEAEKDIEVLTREADDEGIPALTTAKSDDTAFTVPSVPDDKRAAFEKVANDYLPGWDWSRVGGGYSFAMRPANEKAIRDGAVNQALQTIRNRIDQFGVSEPVISRQGLDSDRIVVQLPGVDDPERVKRLIKNTAFLEFRLCVFPEVGGGASSRDEILSHYGGTVPPDVEVLPQDIRDDLGKVVAQSWFALESKRVITGRDLKSASPSRGQFGQPVVQFLLTAEGAQRFGKATGDNVGRGLAIVLDGKVVSAPRINSRITDSGIIEGNFTDQEVQDLVTTLRSGALPAGIVYLEDRTVGPSLGQDSIEAGLRAGMYGALLVVLMMLIVYRVSGFNSIVALAINVALLFGALSYFGATLTLPGIAG
;
A
#
# COMPACT_ATOMS: atom_id res chain seq x y z
N VAL A 1 -0.47 6.13 10.52
CA VAL A 1 -1.54 5.93 9.52
C VAL A 1 -2.44 7.15 9.58
N GLN A 2 -2.76 7.77 8.45
CA GLN A 2 -3.66 8.90 8.34
C GLN A 2 -5.10 8.40 8.33
N THR A 3 -5.61 7.95 9.47
CA THR A 3 -6.93 7.31 9.57
C THR A 3 -8.08 8.20 9.10
N GLN A 4 -7.88 9.51 9.07
CA GLN A 4 -8.81 10.48 8.50
C GLN A 4 -9.13 10.21 7.03
N ASP A 5 -8.13 9.81 6.24
CA ASP A 5 -8.32 9.52 4.80
C ASP A 5 -9.27 8.34 4.60
N ALA A 6 -9.19 7.33 5.47
CA ALA A 6 -10.09 6.17 5.43
C ALA A 6 -11.52 6.55 5.82
N VAL A 7 -11.69 7.42 6.83
CA VAL A 7 -13.01 7.93 7.24
C VAL A 7 -13.65 8.71 6.10
N LYS A 8 -12.88 9.60 5.46
CA LYS A 8 -13.32 10.37 4.29
C LYS A 8 -13.74 9.46 3.14
N ALA A 9 -12.93 8.45 2.81
CA ALA A 9 -13.21 7.54 1.71
C ALA A 9 -14.47 6.68 1.97
N GLU A 10 -14.67 6.22 3.20
CA GLU A 10 -15.88 5.47 3.56
C GLU A 10 -17.12 6.37 3.51
N ALA A 11 -17.01 7.63 3.96
CA ALA A 11 -18.12 8.57 3.85
C ALA A 11 -18.52 8.87 2.39
N GLU A 12 -17.55 9.04 1.49
CA GLU A 12 -17.81 9.23 0.07
C GLU A 12 -18.50 8.01 -0.56
N LYS A 13 -18.05 6.80 -0.19
CA LYS A 13 -18.67 5.54 -0.63
C LYS A 13 -20.11 5.41 -0.12
N ASP A 14 -20.38 5.73 1.15
CA ASP A 14 -21.73 5.67 1.72
C ASP A 14 -22.67 6.69 1.05
N ILE A 15 -22.16 7.87 0.69
CA ILE A 15 -22.91 8.88 -0.09
C ILE A 15 -23.24 8.35 -1.50
N GLU A 16 -22.30 7.68 -2.16
CA GLU A 16 -22.52 7.08 -3.48
C GLU A 16 -23.57 5.97 -3.41
N VAL A 17 -23.49 5.10 -2.39
CA VAL A 17 -24.50 4.06 -2.14
C VAL A 17 -25.86 4.69 -1.90
N LEU A 18 -25.97 5.69 -1.02
CA LEU A 18 -27.23 6.40 -0.78
C LEU A 18 -27.83 6.96 -2.07
N THR A 19 -27.02 7.60 -2.89
CA THR A 19 -27.46 8.23 -4.14
C THR A 19 -27.96 7.19 -5.14
N ARG A 20 -27.24 6.06 -5.26
CA ARG A 20 -27.61 4.95 -6.16
C ARG A 20 -28.90 4.28 -5.73
N GLU A 21 -29.01 3.89 -4.46
CA GLU A 21 -30.20 3.19 -3.96
C GLU A 21 -31.43 4.13 -3.92
N ALA A 22 -31.22 5.44 -3.73
CA ALA A 22 -32.29 6.42 -3.87
C ALA A 22 -32.80 6.54 -5.31
N ASP A 23 -31.91 6.46 -6.32
CA ASP A 23 -32.29 6.46 -7.73
C ASP A 23 -33.15 5.22 -8.07
N ASP A 24 -32.75 4.05 -7.56
CA ASP A 24 -33.48 2.78 -7.75
C ASP A 24 -34.90 2.80 -7.11
N GLU A 25 -35.09 3.54 -6.01
CA GLU A 25 -36.39 3.79 -5.37
C GLU A 25 -37.18 4.97 -6.01
N GLY A 26 -36.70 5.47 -7.15
CA GLY A 26 -37.35 6.50 -7.95
C GLY A 26 -37.23 7.90 -7.36
N ILE A 27 -36.08 8.21 -6.75
CA ILE A 27 -35.66 9.55 -6.32
C ILE A 27 -34.44 9.97 -7.15
N PRO A 28 -34.63 10.28 -8.45
CA PRO A 28 -33.52 10.61 -9.32
C PRO A 28 -32.88 11.95 -8.95
N ALA A 29 -31.58 12.05 -9.20
CA ALA A 29 -30.78 13.28 -9.02
C ALA A 29 -30.78 13.84 -7.58
N LEU A 30 -30.69 12.95 -6.58
CA LEU A 30 -30.45 13.35 -5.19
C LEU A 30 -29.19 14.22 -5.11
N THR A 31 -29.31 15.42 -4.55
CA THR A 31 -28.16 16.30 -4.31
C THR A 31 -27.65 16.09 -2.90
N THR A 32 -26.34 15.90 -2.77
CA THR A 32 -25.67 15.75 -1.48
C THR A 32 -24.60 16.81 -1.35
N ALA A 33 -24.54 17.47 -0.20
CA ALA A 33 -23.50 18.45 0.12
C ALA A 33 -22.74 17.96 1.35
N LYS A 34 -21.44 17.70 1.19
CA LYS A 34 -20.55 17.31 2.28
C LYS A 34 -20.31 18.52 3.20
N SER A 35 -20.55 18.36 4.49
CA SER A 35 -20.31 19.41 5.49
C SER A 35 -18.99 19.19 6.24
N ASP A 36 -18.62 17.93 6.50
CA ASP A 36 -17.34 17.52 7.10
C ASP A 36 -16.97 16.09 6.66
N ASP A 37 -15.83 15.55 7.10
CA ASP A 37 -15.42 14.17 6.81
C ASP A 37 -16.33 13.11 7.44
N THR A 38 -17.08 13.47 8.48
CA THR A 38 -18.04 12.60 9.18
C THR A 38 -19.47 13.11 9.08
N ALA A 39 -19.74 14.11 8.24
CA ALA A 39 -21.06 14.70 8.11
C ALA A 39 -21.37 15.14 6.68
N PHE A 40 -22.60 14.91 6.26
CA PHE A 40 -23.12 15.44 5.00
C PHE A 40 -24.60 15.77 5.12
N THR A 41 -25.09 16.52 4.15
CA THR A 41 -26.46 16.99 4.08
C THR A 41 -27.07 16.64 2.75
N VAL A 42 -28.37 16.38 2.77
CA VAL A 42 -29.23 16.24 1.60
C VAL A 42 -30.16 17.44 1.64
N PRO A 43 -29.93 18.50 0.85
CA PRO A 43 -30.61 19.79 1.01
C PRO A 43 -32.13 19.72 0.78
N SER A 44 -32.58 18.85 -0.12
CA SER A 44 -34.00 18.66 -0.41
C SER A 44 -34.32 17.23 -0.83
N VAL A 45 -35.45 16.73 -0.35
CA VAL A 45 -36.07 15.48 -0.81
C VAL A 45 -37.55 15.77 -1.10
N PRO A 46 -38.09 15.35 -2.27
CA PRO A 46 -39.49 15.55 -2.61
C PRO A 46 -40.44 15.02 -1.51
N ASP A 47 -41.46 15.80 -1.18
CA ASP A 47 -42.38 15.52 -0.07
C ASP A 47 -43.05 14.14 -0.17
N ASP A 48 -43.40 13.71 -1.38
CA ASP A 48 -44.02 12.43 -1.72
C ASP A 48 -43.06 11.24 -1.60
N LYS A 49 -41.74 11.49 -1.62
CA LYS A 49 -40.68 10.48 -1.61
C LYS A 49 -39.96 10.35 -0.27
N ARG A 50 -40.31 11.16 0.74
CA ARG A 50 -39.64 11.16 2.05
C ARG A 50 -39.63 9.80 2.74
N ALA A 51 -40.76 9.11 2.78
CA ALA A 51 -40.84 7.81 3.43
C ALA A 51 -39.95 6.75 2.76
N ALA A 52 -39.85 6.78 1.42
CA ALA A 52 -38.94 5.92 0.67
C ALA A 52 -37.48 6.28 0.97
N PHE A 53 -37.15 7.57 0.97
CA PHE A 53 -35.80 8.05 1.30
C PHE A 53 -35.36 7.65 2.72
N GLU A 54 -36.22 7.84 3.72
CA GLU A 54 -35.94 7.47 5.12
C GLU A 54 -35.72 5.96 5.29
N LYS A 55 -36.43 5.16 4.50
CA LYS A 55 -36.21 3.71 4.44
C LYS A 55 -34.83 3.38 3.87
N VAL A 56 -34.45 3.96 2.72
CA VAL A 56 -33.13 3.78 2.11
C VAL A 56 -32.02 4.21 3.08
N ALA A 57 -32.15 5.37 3.72
CA ALA A 57 -31.20 5.86 4.70
C ALA A 57 -31.00 4.88 5.87
N ASN A 58 -32.09 4.30 6.40
CA ASN A 58 -32.01 3.33 7.50
C ASN A 58 -31.43 1.98 7.07
N ASP A 59 -31.80 1.49 5.88
CA ASP A 59 -31.41 0.16 5.40
C ASP A 59 -29.94 0.13 4.95
N TYR A 60 -29.45 1.21 4.33
CA TYR A 60 -28.12 1.24 3.70
C TYR A 60 -27.07 2.06 4.46
N LEU A 61 -27.45 2.91 5.43
CA LEU A 61 -26.51 3.69 6.25
C LEU A 61 -26.67 3.42 7.77
N PRO A 62 -26.55 2.16 8.23
CA PRO A 62 -26.72 1.83 9.65
C PRO A 62 -25.61 2.42 10.56
N GLY A 63 -24.50 2.88 9.98
CA GLY A 63 -23.41 3.55 10.69
C GLY A 63 -23.62 5.05 10.94
N TRP A 64 -24.75 5.60 10.49
CA TRP A 64 -25.04 7.03 10.52
C TRP A 64 -26.26 7.33 11.38
N ASP A 65 -26.21 8.45 12.10
CA ASP A 65 -27.38 9.09 12.66
C ASP A 65 -27.82 10.20 11.73
N TRP A 66 -29.13 10.31 11.52
CA TRP A 66 -29.69 11.34 10.65
C TRP A 66 -30.87 12.04 11.30
N SER A 67 -31.04 13.30 10.94
CA SER A 67 -32.14 14.13 11.43
C SER A 67 -32.64 15.04 10.33
N ARG A 68 -33.89 15.49 10.47
CA ARG A 68 -34.51 16.37 9.50
C ARG A 68 -34.13 17.82 9.77
N VAL A 69 -33.66 18.51 8.74
CA VAL A 69 -33.27 19.93 8.82
C VAL A 69 -33.91 20.68 7.66
N GLY A 70 -34.95 21.47 7.95
CA GLY A 70 -35.72 22.17 6.93
C GLY A 70 -36.43 21.23 5.94
N GLY A 71 -36.17 21.40 4.65
CA GLY A 71 -36.69 20.55 3.57
C GLY A 71 -35.86 19.29 3.29
N GLY A 72 -34.77 19.10 4.02
CA GLY A 72 -33.77 18.07 3.78
C GLY A 72 -33.38 17.28 5.03
N TYR A 73 -32.25 16.60 4.95
CA TYR A 73 -31.72 15.71 5.99
C TYR A 73 -30.25 16.01 6.27
N SER A 74 -29.86 15.92 7.53
CA SER A 74 -28.47 16.01 7.96
C SER A 74 -28.04 14.66 8.51
N PHE A 75 -26.90 14.17 8.04
CA PHE A 75 -26.30 12.90 8.41
C PHE A 75 -25.01 13.16 9.18
N ALA A 76 -24.81 12.42 10.27
CA ALA A 76 -23.60 12.42 11.08
C ALA A 76 -23.18 10.98 11.38
N MET A 77 -21.92 10.65 11.12
CA MET A 77 -21.39 9.30 11.36
C MET A 77 -21.37 9.02 12.87
N ARG A 78 -21.81 7.82 13.27
CA ARG A 78 -21.76 7.41 14.68
C ARG A 78 -20.31 7.32 15.16
N PRO A 79 -19.98 7.79 16.39
CA PRO A 79 -18.62 7.70 16.92
C PRO A 79 -18.07 6.26 16.96
N ALA A 80 -18.94 5.27 17.20
CA ALA A 80 -18.55 3.86 17.18
C ALA A 80 -18.16 3.38 15.77
N ASN A 81 -18.87 3.85 14.73
CA ASN A 81 -18.58 3.51 13.34
C ASN A 81 -17.27 4.17 12.89
N GLU A 82 -17.10 5.46 13.22
CA GLU A 82 -15.87 6.18 12.96
C GLU A 82 -14.66 5.48 13.59
N LYS A 83 -14.74 5.10 14.88
CA LYS A 83 -13.68 4.36 15.55
C LYS A 83 -13.39 3.04 14.85
N ALA A 84 -14.42 2.28 14.48
CA ALA A 84 -14.26 1.00 13.79
C ALA A 84 -13.54 1.16 12.43
N ILE A 85 -13.86 2.22 11.67
CA ILE A 85 -13.19 2.55 10.41
C ILE A 85 -11.71 2.88 10.65
N ARG A 86 -11.41 3.73 11.65
CA ARG A 86 -10.02 4.10 11.99
C ARG A 86 -9.20 2.88 12.43
N ASP A 87 -9.74 2.05 13.32
CA ASP A 87 -9.09 0.83 13.79
C ASP A 87 -8.92 -0.18 12.66
N GLY A 88 -9.93 -0.34 11.80
CA GLY A 88 -9.86 -1.15 10.59
C GLY A 88 -8.76 -0.69 9.64
N ALA A 89 -8.62 0.63 9.45
CA ALA A 89 -7.58 1.21 8.61
C ALA A 89 -6.17 0.91 9.14
N VAL A 90 -5.97 1.00 10.47
CA VAL A 90 -4.68 0.64 11.10
C VAL A 90 -4.38 -0.85 10.96
N ASN A 91 -5.36 -1.71 11.21
CA ASN A 91 -5.19 -3.17 11.12
C ASN A 91 -4.89 -3.62 9.68
N GLN A 92 -5.59 -3.06 8.71
CA GLN A 92 -5.35 -3.32 7.31
C GLN A 92 -3.97 -2.79 6.87
N ALA A 93 -3.55 -1.62 7.37
CA ALA A 93 -2.20 -1.11 7.15
C ALA A 93 -1.14 -2.04 7.73
N LEU A 94 -1.34 -2.56 8.95
CA LEU A 94 -0.44 -3.56 9.57
C LEU A 94 -0.29 -4.80 8.69
N GLN A 95 -1.41 -5.36 8.20
CA GLN A 95 -1.38 -6.54 7.34
C GLN A 95 -0.69 -6.26 6.00
N THR A 96 -0.94 -5.09 5.43
CA THR A 96 -0.32 -4.66 4.16
C THR A 96 1.19 -4.50 4.32
N ILE A 97 1.63 -3.84 5.40
CA ILE A 97 3.06 -3.67 5.73
C ILE A 97 3.73 -5.03 5.92
N ARG A 98 3.09 -5.94 6.66
CA ARG A 98 3.57 -7.32 6.85
C ARG A 98 3.74 -8.04 5.52
N ASN A 99 2.70 -8.07 4.68
CA ASN A 99 2.76 -8.71 3.37
C ASN A 99 3.87 -8.12 2.47
N ARG A 100 4.11 -6.80 2.54
CA ARG A 100 5.16 -6.11 1.77
C ARG A 100 6.57 -6.47 2.24
N ILE A 101 6.77 -6.55 3.56
CA ILE A 101 8.07 -6.89 4.14
C ILE A 101 8.38 -8.38 3.94
N ASP A 102 7.39 -9.26 4.09
CA ASP A 102 7.56 -10.71 3.88
C ASP A 102 8.00 -11.00 2.43
N GLN A 103 7.43 -10.28 1.46
CA GLN A 103 7.81 -10.41 0.04
C GLN A 103 9.23 -9.91 -0.26
N PHE A 104 9.80 -9.07 0.60
CA PHE A 104 11.17 -8.58 0.49
C PHE A 104 12.19 -9.57 1.06
N GLY A 105 11.76 -10.59 1.80
CA GLY A 105 12.65 -11.60 2.38
C GLY A 105 13.43 -11.11 3.60
N VAL A 106 12.92 -10.10 4.32
CA VAL A 106 13.51 -9.70 5.61
C VAL A 106 13.25 -10.80 6.63
N SER A 107 14.31 -11.28 7.29
CA SER A 107 14.19 -12.27 8.35
C SER A 107 13.59 -11.63 9.61
N GLU A 108 12.48 -12.19 10.11
CA GLU A 108 11.89 -11.88 11.42
C GLU A 108 11.53 -10.39 11.68
N PRO A 109 10.70 -9.75 10.84
CA PRO A 109 10.27 -8.38 11.08
C PRO A 109 9.29 -8.29 12.26
N VAL A 110 9.47 -7.29 13.12
CA VAL A 110 8.51 -6.96 14.19
C VAL A 110 7.65 -5.79 13.73
N ILE A 111 6.37 -6.06 13.50
CA ILE A 111 5.40 -5.06 13.01
C ILE A 111 4.21 -5.05 13.98
N SER A 112 4.03 -3.95 14.71
CA SER A 112 3.00 -3.84 15.74
C SER A 112 2.40 -2.44 15.85
N ARG A 113 1.18 -2.34 16.38
CA ARG A 113 0.52 -1.07 16.71
C ARG A 113 1.16 -0.47 17.96
N GLN A 114 1.44 0.84 17.98
CA GLN A 114 2.07 1.53 19.11
C GLN A 114 1.06 1.85 20.24
N GLY A 115 0.50 0.82 20.87
CA GLY A 115 -0.56 0.97 21.89
C GLY A 115 -1.97 0.76 21.31
N LEU A 116 -2.93 0.55 22.21
CA LEU A 116 -4.26 0.01 21.89
C LEU A 116 -5.13 0.94 21.00
N ASP A 117 -5.12 2.24 21.24
CA ASP A 117 -5.90 3.24 20.50
C ASP A 117 -5.01 4.20 19.69
N SER A 118 -3.83 3.75 19.24
CA SER A 118 -2.89 4.60 18.50
C SER A 118 -3.01 4.44 16.98
N ASP A 119 -2.84 5.51 16.22
CA ASP A 119 -2.78 5.41 14.75
C ASP A 119 -1.35 5.11 14.24
N ARG A 120 -0.49 4.62 15.13
CA ARG A 120 0.94 4.49 14.91
C ARG A 120 1.32 3.02 14.81
N ILE A 121 2.22 2.74 13.87
CA ILE A 121 2.76 1.40 13.63
C ILE A 121 4.27 1.48 13.85
N VAL A 122 4.79 0.59 14.69
CA VAL A 122 6.21 0.37 14.87
C VAL A 122 6.63 -0.76 13.97
N VAL A 123 7.65 -0.51 13.15
CA VAL A 123 8.26 -1.49 12.26
C VAL A 123 9.73 -1.60 12.63
N GLN A 124 10.18 -2.82 12.97
CA GLN A 124 11.57 -3.13 13.25
C GLN A 124 12.03 -4.21 12.28
N LEU A 125 13.09 -3.91 11.54
CA LEU A 125 13.62 -4.76 10.48
C LEU A 125 15.09 -5.04 10.78
N PRO A 126 15.43 -6.23 11.30
CA PRO A 126 16.83 -6.59 11.52
C PRO A 126 17.51 -6.92 10.18
N GLY A 127 18.78 -6.52 10.02
CA GLY A 127 19.61 -6.95 8.90
C GLY A 127 19.22 -6.40 7.51
N VAL A 128 18.57 -5.23 7.44
CA VAL A 128 18.25 -4.59 6.16
C VAL A 128 19.44 -3.79 5.63
N ASP A 129 19.91 -4.12 4.41
CA ASP A 129 21.03 -3.44 3.75
C ASP A 129 20.69 -2.01 3.27
N ASP A 130 19.47 -1.79 2.76
CA ASP A 130 18.99 -0.48 2.28
C ASP A 130 17.66 -0.08 2.97
N PRO A 131 17.75 0.61 4.14
CA PRO A 131 16.58 1.08 4.86
C PRO A 131 15.73 2.07 4.04
N GLU A 132 16.35 2.88 3.19
CA GLU A 132 15.64 3.90 2.40
C GLU A 132 14.76 3.26 1.33
N ARG A 133 15.21 2.16 0.72
CA ARG A 133 14.38 1.38 -0.20
C ARG A 133 13.16 0.77 0.48
N VAL A 134 13.33 0.21 1.68
CA VAL A 134 12.19 -0.35 2.42
C VAL A 134 11.22 0.74 2.86
N LYS A 135 11.73 1.90 3.28
CA LYS A 135 10.88 3.08 3.56
C LYS A 135 10.06 3.48 2.35
N ARG A 136 10.63 3.54 1.16
CA ARG A 136 9.88 3.86 -0.08
C ARG A 136 8.76 2.85 -0.34
N LEU A 137 9.02 1.55 -0.14
CA LEU A 137 8.02 0.50 -0.35
C LEU A 137 6.87 0.54 0.67
N ILE A 138 7.18 0.85 1.93
CA ILE A 138 6.16 1.00 2.99
C ILE A 138 5.35 2.29 2.78
N LYS A 139 6.03 3.39 2.42
CA LYS A 139 5.42 4.71 2.24
C LYS A 139 4.56 4.80 1.00
N ASN A 140 5.06 4.29 -0.14
CA ASN A 140 4.34 4.39 -1.40
C ASN A 140 3.12 3.49 -1.31
N THR A 141 1.96 4.11 -1.33
CA THR A 141 0.69 3.43 -1.17
C THR A 141 0.34 2.57 -2.39
N ALA A 142 1.09 2.57 -3.50
CA ALA A 142 0.67 2.03 -4.80
C ALA A 142 -0.85 2.10 -4.99
N PHE A 143 -1.41 3.26 -4.68
CA PHE A 143 -2.81 3.51 -4.90
C PHE A 143 -2.99 3.64 -6.40
N LEU A 144 -3.32 2.51 -7.01
CA LEU A 144 -3.58 2.43 -8.44
C LEU A 144 -4.97 2.97 -8.71
N GLU A 145 -5.04 3.94 -9.60
CA GLU A 145 -6.29 4.48 -10.12
C GLU A 145 -6.21 4.54 -11.63
N PHE A 146 -7.32 4.24 -12.28
CA PHE A 146 -7.52 4.53 -13.69
C PHE A 146 -8.49 5.69 -13.79
N ARG A 147 -8.06 6.76 -14.45
CA ARG A 147 -8.85 8.00 -14.60
C ARG A 147 -8.87 8.42 -16.06
N LEU A 148 -9.99 8.98 -16.52
CA LEU A 148 -10.08 9.49 -17.89
C LEU A 148 -9.31 10.80 -18.02
N CYS A 149 -8.56 10.94 -19.10
CA CYS A 149 -7.90 12.20 -19.43
C CYS A 149 -8.92 13.20 -19.93
N VAL A 150 -8.85 14.42 -19.40
CA VAL A 150 -9.59 15.58 -19.91
C VAL A 150 -8.65 16.44 -20.76
N PHE A 151 -7.42 16.65 -20.29
CA PHE A 151 -6.42 17.41 -21.04
C PHE A 151 -4.97 17.04 -20.65
N PRO A 152 -4.07 16.79 -21.60
CA PRO A 152 -4.34 16.51 -23.01
C PRO A 152 -5.23 15.26 -23.15
N GLU A 153 -6.18 15.27 -24.08
CA GLU A 153 -7.12 14.14 -24.24
C GLU A 153 -6.41 12.85 -24.63
N VAL A 154 -5.34 12.92 -25.42
CA VAL A 154 -4.52 11.78 -25.86
C VAL A 154 -3.07 12.24 -26.06
N GLY A 155 -2.10 11.44 -25.63
CA GLY A 155 -0.67 11.64 -25.96
C GLY A 155 0.20 12.07 -24.77
N GLY A 156 1.32 12.72 -25.07
CA GLY A 156 2.25 13.23 -24.06
C GLY A 156 1.64 14.37 -23.25
N GLY A 157 1.96 14.44 -21.95
CA GLY A 157 1.39 15.43 -21.04
C GLY A 157 1.78 16.87 -21.38
N ALA A 158 1.04 17.82 -20.82
CA ALA A 158 1.33 19.25 -20.93
C ALA A 158 2.71 19.57 -20.34
N SER A 159 3.41 20.54 -20.94
CA SER A 159 4.77 20.91 -20.56
C SER A 159 4.86 21.60 -19.20
N SER A 160 3.77 22.21 -18.75
CA SER A 160 3.67 22.86 -17.46
C SER A 160 2.26 22.79 -16.89
N ARG A 161 2.14 22.97 -15.57
CA ARG A 161 0.85 23.08 -14.89
C ARG A 161 0.08 24.32 -15.35
N ASP A 162 0.78 25.41 -15.66
CA ASP A 162 0.17 26.67 -16.11
C ASP A 162 -0.47 26.56 -17.49
N GLU A 163 0.04 25.67 -18.34
CA GLU A 163 -0.58 25.34 -19.63
C GLU A 163 -1.99 24.76 -19.44
N ILE A 164 -2.14 23.85 -18.48
CA ILE A 164 -3.44 23.26 -18.12
C ILE A 164 -4.37 24.32 -17.53
N LEU A 165 -3.87 25.14 -16.62
CA LEU A 165 -4.66 26.22 -16.02
C LEU A 165 -5.15 27.21 -17.09
N SER A 166 -4.30 27.54 -18.04
CA SER A 166 -4.64 28.44 -19.16
C SER A 166 -5.73 27.86 -20.05
N HIS A 167 -5.73 26.54 -20.29
CA HIS A 167 -6.80 25.86 -21.02
C HIS A 167 -8.18 26.04 -20.37
N TYR A 168 -8.23 26.12 -19.03
CA TYR A 168 -9.47 26.34 -18.27
C TYR A 168 -9.71 27.80 -17.88
N GLY A 169 -8.94 28.76 -18.42
CA GLY A 169 -9.13 30.18 -18.08
C GLY A 169 -8.67 30.57 -16.66
N GLY A 170 -7.76 29.79 -16.07
CA GLY A 170 -7.06 30.10 -14.81
C GLY A 170 -7.50 29.29 -13.59
N THR A 171 -8.64 28.59 -13.63
CA THR A 171 -9.09 27.73 -12.53
C THR A 171 -9.69 26.43 -13.06
N VAL A 172 -9.30 25.31 -12.47
CA VAL A 172 -9.76 23.98 -12.88
C VAL A 172 -11.15 23.71 -12.29
N PRO A 173 -12.07 23.08 -13.05
CA PRO A 173 -13.36 22.63 -12.53
C PRO A 173 -13.22 21.70 -11.31
N PRO A 174 -14.22 21.63 -10.39
CA PRO A 174 -14.15 20.80 -9.18
C PRO A 174 -14.02 19.29 -9.46
N ASP A 175 -14.49 18.85 -10.63
CA ASP A 175 -14.48 17.47 -11.11
C ASP A 175 -13.20 17.11 -11.89
N VAL A 176 -12.21 18.00 -11.94
CA VAL A 176 -10.93 17.77 -12.61
C VAL A 176 -9.76 17.97 -11.64
N GLU A 177 -8.84 17.00 -11.64
CA GLU A 177 -7.62 17.03 -10.85
C GLU A 177 -6.39 17.07 -11.75
N VAL A 178 -5.42 17.91 -11.41
CA VAL A 178 -4.18 18.07 -12.18
C VAL A 178 -3.04 17.32 -11.52
N LEU A 179 -2.53 16.29 -12.19
CA LEU A 179 -1.48 15.41 -11.68
C LEU A 179 -0.21 15.45 -12.54
N PRO A 180 0.98 15.35 -11.92
CA PRO A 180 2.25 15.29 -12.64
C PRO A 180 2.59 13.87 -13.12
N GLN A 181 3.36 13.79 -14.20
CA GLN A 181 4.09 12.61 -14.67
C GLN A 181 5.58 12.92 -14.64
N ASP A 182 6.37 12.08 -13.97
CA ASP A 182 7.82 12.18 -14.00
C ASP A 182 8.37 11.56 -15.29
N ILE A 183 9.11 12.33 -16.08
CA ILE A 183 9.84 11.83 -17.25
C ILE A 183 11.25 11.45 -16.79
N ARG A 184 11.62 10.20 -16.99
CA ARG A 184 12.90 9.63 -16.54
C ARG A 184 13.79 9.29 -17.72
N ASP A 185 15.10 9.43 -17.50
CA ASP A 185 16.12 8.91 -18.42
C ASP A 185 16.32 7.39 -18.28
N ASP A 186 17.19 6.81 -19.11
CA ASP A 186 17.52 5.38 -19.09
C ASP A 186 18.18 4.92 -17.77
N LEU A 187 18.65 5.87 -16.96
CA LEU A 187 19.22 5.63 -15.63
C LEU A 187 18.18 5.80 -14.51
N GLY A 188 16.90 6.03 -14.86
CA GLY A 188 15.80 6.19 -13.93
C GLY A 188 15.77 7.55 -13.21
N LYS A 189 16.61 8.50 -13.60
CA LYS A 189 16.64 9.85 -13.00
C LYS A 189 15.55 10.71 -13.63
N VAL A 190 14.80 11.43 -12.79
CA VAL A 190 13.78 12.39 -13.26
C VAL A 190 14.50 13.55 -13.96
N VAL A 191 14.26 13.70 -15.26
CA VAL A 191 14.86 14.73 -16.11
C VAL A 191 13.87 15.83 -16.49
N ALA A 192 12.58 15.53 -16.48
CA ALA A 192 11.52 16.50 -16.74
C ALA A 192 10.21 16.04 -16.07
N GLN A 193 9.21 16.92 -16.07
CA GLN A 193 7.84 16.59 -15.68
C GLN A 193 6.89 17.01 -16.78
N SER A 194 5.85 16.21 -16.99
CA SER A 194 4.67 16.62 -17.76
C SER A 194 3.45 16.57 -16.86
N TRP A 195 2.35 17.19 -17.29
CA TRP A 195 1.15 17.36 -16.46
C TRP A 195 -0.09 16.89 -17.21
N PHE A 196 -1.06 16.34 -16.47
CA PHE A 196 -2.35 15.91 -17.00
C PHE A 196 -3.47 16.43 -16.12
N ALA A 197 -4.56 16.87 -16.74
CA ALA A 197 -5.86 17.12 -16.14
C ALA A 197 -6.72 15.87 -16.34
N LEU A 198 -7.10 15.25 -15.24
CA LEU A 198 -7.86 14.00 -15.19
C LEU A 198 -9.20 14.23 -14.54
N GLU A 199 -10.20 13.43 -14.90
CA GLU A 199 -11.46 13.41 -14.14
C GLU A 199 -11.18 12.96 -12.70
N SER A 200 -11.77 13.65 -11.72
CA SER A 200 -11.72 13.27 -10.31
C SER A 200 -12.40 11.92 -10.07
N LYS A 201 -13.32 11.53 -10.95
CA LYS A 201 -13.98 10.22 -10.94
C LYS A 201 -13.00 9.12 -11.33
N ARG A 202 -12.86 8.13 -10.43
CA ARG A 202 -12.03 6.94 -10.65
C ARG A 202 -12.84 5.90 -11.43
N VAL A 203 -12.28 5.41 -12.54
CA VAL A 203 -12.91 4.35 -13.34
C VAL A 203 -12.81 3.00 -12.61
N ILE A 204 -11.59 2.64 -12.23
CA ILE A 204 -11.27 1.48 -11.40
C ILE A 204 -10.06 1.81 -10.53
N THR A 205 -9.84 1.01 -9.49
CA THR A 205 -8.75 1.13 -8.54
C THR A 205 -8.03 -0.20 -8.34
N GLY A 206 -6.95 -0.20 -7.56
CA GLY A 206 -6.25 -1.42 -7.15
C GLY A 206 -7.14 -2.50 -6.51
N ARG A 207 -8.28 -2.14 -5.90
CA ARG A 207 -9.24 -3.09 -5.31
C ARG A 207 -9.98 -3.93 -6.35
N ASP A 208 -10.02 -3.44 -7.59
CA ASP A 208 -10.68 -4.09 -8.70
C ASP A 208 -9.76 -5.08 -9.41
N LEU A 209 -8.49 -5.16 -9.00
CA LEU A 209 -7.54 -6.14 -9.49
C LEU A 209 -7.75 -7.49 -8.79
N LYS A 210 -7.88 -8.54 -9.59
CA LYS A 210 -7.80 -9.94 -9.14
C LYS A 210 -6.35 -10.37 -8.96
N SER A 211 -5.45 -9.93 -9.85
CA SER A 211 -4.02 -10.24 -9.77
C SER A 211 -3.19 -9.27 -10.61
N ALA A 212 -1.93 -9.08 -10.22
CA ALA A 212 -0.90 -8.41 -11.02
C ALA A 212 0.33 -9.33 -11.14
N SER A 213 1.03 -9.32 -12.27
CA SER A 213 2.24 -10.11 -12.49
C SER A 213 3.24 -9.40 -13.40
N PRO A 214 4.55 -9.60 -13.21
CA PRO A 214 5.56 -9.13 -14.15
C PRO A 214 5.33 -9.83 -15.49
N SER A 215 5.49 -9.09 -16.59
CA SER A 215 5.44 -9.64 -17.93
C SER A 215 6.40 -8.86 -18.85
N ARG A 216 6.49 -9.29 -20.11
CA ARG A 216 7.28 -8.64 -21.15
C ARG A 216 6.33 -8.11 -22.23
N GLY A 217 6.50 -6.85 -22.60
CA GLY A 217 5.79 -6.25 -23.72
C GLY A 217 6.25 -6.82 -25.07
N GLN A 218 5.63 -6.37 -26.16
CA GLN A 218 5.92 -6.85 -27.50
C GLN A 218 7.39 -6.65 -27.94
N PHE A 219 8.08 -5.65 -27.39
CA PHE A 219 9.48 -5.34 -27.70
C PHE A 219 10.44 -5.79 -26.58
N GLY A 220 10.00 -6.65 -25.66
CA GLY A 220 10.81 -7.15 -24.55
C GLY A 220 10.96 -6.19 -23.37
N GLN A 221 10.34 -5.02 -23.41
CA GLN A 221 10.33 -4.10 -22.27
C GLN A 221 9.53 -4.68 -21.10
N PRO A 222 9.94 -4.42 -19.85
CA PRO A 222 9.22 -4.92 -18.67
C PRO A 222 7.90 -4.17 -18.49
N VAL A 223 6.83 -4.93 -18.26
CA VAL A 223 5.47 -4.40 -18.09
C VAL A 223 4.75 -5.12 -16.95
N VAL A 224 3.70 -4.51 -16.41
CA VAL A 224 2.83 -5.17 -15.43
C VAL A 224 1.56 -5.66 -16.11
N GLN A 225 1.34 -6.96 -16.15
CA GLN A 225 0.07 -7.53 -16.55
C GLN A 225 -0.88 -7.59 -15.35
N PHE A 226 -2.14 -7.23 -15.54
CA PHE A 226 -3.16 -7.35 -14.51
C PHE A 226 -4.42 -8.03 -15.03
N LEU A 227 -5.14 -8.69 -14.11
CA LEU A 227 -6.48 -9.22 -14.31
C LEU A 227 -7.44 -8.53 -13.36
N LEU A 228 -8.66 -8.26 -13.81
CA LEU A 228 -9.72 -7.63 -13.03
C LEU A 228 -10.62 -8.67 -12.34
N THR A 229 -11.27 -8.24 -11.27
CA THR A 229 -12.41 -8.97 -10.68
C THR A 229 -13.62 -8.85 -11.60
N ALA A 230 -14.64 -9.71 -11.42
CA ALA A 230 -15.83 -9.67 -12.27
C ALA A 230 -16.55 -8.31 -12.21
N GLU A 231 -16.67 -7.72 -11.02
CA GLU A 231 -17.24 -6.39 -10.84
C GLU A 231 -16.36 -5.30 -11.49
N GLY A 232 -15.05 -5.36 -11.26
CA GLY A 232 -14.09 -4.45 -11.87
C GLY A 232 -14.14 -4.49 -13.40
N ALA A 233 -14.22 -5.69 -13.98
CA ALA A 233 -14.31 -5.91 -15.41
C ALA A 233 -15.59 -5.31 -16.03
N GLN A 234 -16.72 -5.41 -15.34
CA GLN A 234 -17.97 -4.82 -15.81
C GLN A 234 -17.90 -3.29 -15.81
N ARG A 235 -17.40 -2.68 -14.72
CA ARG A 235 -17.26 -1.21 -14.61
C ARG A 235 -16.24 -0.68 -15.60
N PHE A 236 -15.08 -1.31 -15.68
CA PHE A 236 -14.03 -0.95 -16.63
C PHE A 236 -14.48 -1.12 -18.07
N GLY A 237 -15.19 -2.20 -18.37
CA GLY A 237 -15.78 -2.44 -19.69
C GLY A 237 -16.83 -1.40 -20.07
N LYS A 238 -17.66 -0.92 -19.14
CA LYS A 238 -18.62 0.16 -19.43
C LYS A 238 -17.87 1.46 -19.72
N ALA A 239 -16.97 1.87 -18.82
CA ALA A 239 -16.23 3.11 -18.96
C ALA A 239 -15.34 3.16 -20.22
N THR A 240 -14.61 2.09 -20.54
CA THR A 240 -13.79 2.03 -21.76
C THR A 240 -14.63 1.96 -23.02
N GLY A 241 -15.79 1.29 -22.98
CA GLY A 241 -16.73 1.24 -24.11
C GLY A 241 -17.34 2.61 -24.45
N ASP A 242 -17.69 3.39 -23.42
CA ASP A 242 -18.29 4.72 -23.58
C ASP A 242 -17.25 5.80 -23.95
N ASN A 243 -15.95 5.52 -23.80
CA ASN A 243 -14.85 6.49 -23.94
C ASN A 243 -13.77 6.05 -24.95
N VAL A 244 -14.14 5.26 -25.96
CA VAL A 244 -13.20 4.86 -27.03
C VAL A 244 -12.62 6.10 -27.71
N GLY A 245 -11.29 6.13 -27.83
CA GLY A 245 -10.55 7.21 -28.44
C GLY A 245 -9.98 8.24 -27.47
N ARG A 246 -10.45 8.28 -26.21
CA ARG A 246 -9.91 9.13 -25.14
C ARG A 246 -8.69 8.47 -24.47
N GLY A 247 -7.89 9.28 -23.78
CA GLY A 247 -6.78 8.84 -22.94
C GLY A 247 -7.26 8.28 -21.61
N LEU A 248 -6.63 7.21 -21.16
CA LEU A 248 -6.86 6.58 -19.87
C LEU A 248 -5.58 6.66 -19.05
N ALA A 249 -5.52 7.60 -18.12
CA ALA A 249 -4.38 7.75 -17.22
C ALA A 249 -4.36 6.63 -16.17
N ILE A 250 -3.20 6.02 -16.04
CA ILE A 250 -2.83 5.09 -15.00
C ILE A 250 -2.07 5.90 -13.96
N VAL A 251 -2.70 6.12 -12.82
CA VAL A 251 -2.17 6.92 -11.73
C VAL A 251 -1.70 6.00 -10.62
N LEU A 252 -0.49 6.26 -10.12
CA LEU A 252 0.08 5.59 -8.98
C LEU A 252 0.54 6.63 -7.97
N ASP A 253 -0.06 6.61 -6.78
CA ASP A 253 0.31 7.52 -5.68
C ASP A 253 0.26 9.01 -6.07
N GLY A 254 -0.78 9.40 -6.82
CA GLY A 254 -0.98 10.78 -7.27
C GLY A 254 -0.07 11.22 -8.42
N LYS A 255 0.68 10.29 -9.03
CA LYS A 255 1.49 10.55 -10.23
C LYS A 255 0.99 9.74 -11.41
N VAL A 256 0.88 10.37 -12.56
CA VAL A 256 0.57 9.67 -13.81
C VAL A 256 1.79 8.86 -14.22
N VAL A 257 1.59 7.57 -14.43
CA VAL A 257 2.61 6.64 -14.89
C VAL A 257 2.58 6.54 -16.40
N SER A 258 1.39 6.35 -16.97
CA SER A 258 1.14 6.40 -18.41
C SER A 258 -0.30 6.77 -18.69
N ALA A 259 -0.57 7.30 -19.89
CA ALA A 259 -1.90 7.72 -20.33
C ALA A 259 -2.20 7.23 -21.75
N PRO A 260 -2.28 5.90 -21.98
CA PRO A 260 -2.56 5.34 -23.29
C PRO A 260 -3.95 5.70 -23.81
N ARG A 261 -4.08 5.69 -25.14
CA ARG A 261 -5.38 5.85 -25.81
C ARG A 261 -6.20 4.57 -25.68
N ILE A 262 -7.48 4.70 -25.34
CA ILE A 262 -8.44 3.59 -25.38
C ILE A 262 -8.75 3.27 -26.84
N ASN A 263 -8.31 2.11 -27.33
CA ASN A 263 -8.56 1.70 -28.72
C ASN A 263 -9.84 0.86 -28.88
N SER A 264 -10.24 0.14 -27.83
CA SER A 264 -11.44 -0.70 -27.81
C SER A 264 -11.90 -0.92 -26.37
N ARG A 265 -13.09 -1.50 -26.20
CA ARG A 265 -13.61 -1.89 -24.89
C ARG A 265 -12.72 -2.95 -24.25
N ILE A 266 -12.29 -2.72 -23.01
CA ILE A 266 -11.44 -3.64 -22.24
C ILE A 266 -12.25 -4.17 -21.05
N THR A 267 -12.37 -5.49 -20.93
CA THR A 267 -13.14 -6.13 -19.85
C THR A 267 -12.24 -6.77 -18.81
N ASP A 268 -11.46 -7.79 -19.15
CA ASP A 268 -10.96 -8.72 -18.12
C ASP A 268 -9.49 -8.55 -17.73
N SER A 269 -8.66 -8.01 -18.62
CA SER A 269 -7.22 -7.91 -18.40
C SER A 269 -6.62 -6.73 -19.15
N GLY A 270 -5.49 -6.24 -18.66
CA GLY A 270 -4.71 -5.21 -19.32
C GLY A 270 -3.23 -5.28 -18.99
N ILE A 271 -2.47 -4.38 -19.61
CA ILE A 271 -1.03 -4.22 -19.40
C ILE A 271 -0.78 -2.76 -19.04
N ILE A 272 0.00 -2.53 -17.98
CA ILE A 272 0.52 -1.22 -17.61
C ILE A 272 1.90 -1.11 -18.24
N GLU A 273 1.99 -0.25 -19.25
CA GLU A 273 3.23 0.08 -19.94
C GLU A 273 3.82 1.38 -19.38
N GLY A 274 5.14 1.47 -19.36
CA GLY A 274 5.91 2.63 -18.88
C GLY A 274 7.41 2.37 -19.02
N ASN A 275 8.23 3.38 -18.74
CA ASN A 275 9.68 3.26 -18.70
C ASN A 275 10.14 2.65 -17.37
N PHE A 276 9.73 1.41 -17.11
CA PHE A 276 10.11 0.69 -15.90
C PHE A 276 11.40 -0.10 -16.11
N THR A 277 12.13 -0.30 -15.02
CA THR A 277 13.14 -1.35 -14.90
C THR A 277 12.51 -2.67 -14.43
N ASP A 278 13.21 -3.79 -14.62
CA ASP A 278 12.75 -5.10 -14.12
C ASP A 278 12.49 -5.07 -12.60
N GLN A 279 13.33 -4.35 -11.85
CA GLN A 279 13.17 -4.20 -10.42
C GLN A 279 11.94 -3.36 -10.05
N GLU A 280 11.67 -2.28 -10.78
CA GLU A 280 10.48 -1.45 -10.54
C GLU A 280 9.18 -2.18 -10.86
N VAL A 281 9.16 -3.03 -11.89
CA VAL A 281 8.01 -3.90 -12.16
C VAL A 281 7.79 -4.87 -11.01
N GLN A 282 8.85 -5.47 -10.47
CA GLN A 282 8.74 -6.37 -9.33
C GLN A 282 8.18 -5.66 -8.09
N ASP A 283 8.71 -4.46 -7.79
CA ASP A 283 8.27 -3.63 -6.67
C ASP A 283 6.81 -3.18 -6.86
N LEU A 284 6.43 -2.77 -8.08
CA LEU A 284 5.07 -2.37 -8.42
C LEU A 284 4.08 -3.54 -8.28
N VAL A 285 4.40 -4.72 -8.83
CA VAL A 285 3.55 -5.91 -8.70
C VAL A 285 3.36 -6.30 -7.24
N THR A 286 4.43 -6.28 -6.45
CA THR A 286 4.40 -6.55 -5.01
C THR A 286 3.41 -5.61 -4.32
N THR A 287 3.48 -4.33 -4.67
CA THR A 287 2.64 -3.32 -4.04
C THR A 287 1.17 -3.44 -4.50
N LEU A 288 0.90 -3.68 -5.78
CA LEU A 288 -0.45 -3.93 -6.31
C LEU A 288 -1.10 -5.21 -5.73
N ARG A 289 -0.31 -6.29 -5.55
CA ARG A 289 -0.78 -7.54 -4.93
C ARG A 289 -1.07 -7.40 -3.44
N SER A 290 -0.28 -6.59 -2.74
CA SER A 290 -0.50 -6.33 -1.31
C SER A 290 -1.81 -5.60 -1.02
N GLY A 291 -2.46 -5.07 -2.07
CA GLY A 291 -3.66 -4.26 -1.99
C GLY A 291 -3.34 -2.79 -1.69
N ALA A 292 -4.31 -1.93 -1.97
CA ALA A 292 -4.24 -0.52 -1.58
C ALA A 292 -4.21 -0.40 -0.06
N LEU A 293 -3.35 0.47 0.45
CA LEU A 293 -3.46 0.94 1.83
C LEU A 293 -4.77 1.74 1.96
N PRO A 294 -5.57 1.51 3.01
CA PRO A 294 -6.84 2.21 3.19
C PRO A 294 -6.66 3.69 3.56
N ALA A 295 -5.45 4.09 3.97
CA ALA A 295 -5.10 5.42 4.43
C ALA A 295 -3.60 5.67 4.20
N GLY A 296 -3.22 6.94 3.99
CA GLY A 296 -1.81 7.32 3.86
C GLY A 296 -0.97 6.95 5.08
N ILE A 297 0.34 6.76 4.89
CA ILE A 297 1.28 6.54 6.00
C ILE A 297 2.30 7.67 6.02
N VAL A 298 2.35 8.38 7.15
CA VAL A 298 3.38 9.38 7.42
C VAL A 298 4.40 8.77 8.36
N TYR A 299 5.67 8.96 8.01
CA TYR A 299 6.80 8.55 8.83
C TYR A 299 7.02 9.56 9.96
N LEU A 300 7.15 9.07 11.19
CA LEU A 300 7.31 9.93 12.37
C LEU A 300 8.73 9.91 12.94
N GLU A 301 9.33 8.73 13.10
CA GLU A 301 10.62 8.57 13.79
C GLU A 301 11.41 7.39 13.21
N ASP A 302 12.72 7.59 13.08
CA ASP A 302 13.72 6.57 12.71
C ASP A 302 14.61 6.25 13.90
N ARG A 303 14.82 4.94 14.14
CA ARG A 303 15.94 4.47 14.94
C ARG A 303 16.65 3.34 14.22
N THR A 304 17.67 3.70 13.46
CA THR A 304 18.58 2.75 12.85
C THR A 304 19.62 2.32 13.88
N VAL A 305 19.54 1.07 14.33
CA VAL A 305 20.62 0.48 15.14
C VAL A 305 21.67 -0.04 14.17
N GLY A 306 22.83 0.62 14.13
CA GLY A 306 23.92 0.23 13.25
C GLY A 306 24.49 -1.15 13.62
N PRO A 307 25.06 -1.88 12.64
CA PRO A 307 25.71 -3.19 12.87
C PRO A 307 26.82 -3.19 13.92
N SER A 308 27.41 -2.02 14.21
CA SER A 308 28.55 -1.87 15.13
C SER A 308 28.25 -2.32 16.56
N LEU A 309 27.06 -2.05 17.09
CA LEU A 309 26.66 -2.50 18.44
C LEU A 309 26.54 -4.03 18.53
N GLY A 310 26.17 -4.69 17.42
CA GLY A 310 26.11 -6.13 17.30
C GLY A 310 27.50 -6.76 17.13
N GLN A 311 28.36 -6.16 16.30
CA GLN A 311 29.72 -6.65 16.06
C GLN A 311 30.55 -6.67 17.36
N ASP A 312 30.49 -5.61 18.16
CA ASP A 312 31.24 -5.55 19.42
C ASP A 312 30.76 -6.63 20.40
N SER A 313 29.45 -6.89 20.44
CA SER A 313 28.85 -7.94 21.26
C SER A 313 29.25 -9.34 20.79
N ILE A 314 29.34 -9.55 19.47
CA ILE A 314 29.80 -10.81 18.86
C ILE A 314 31.28 -11.05 19.16
N GLU A 315 32.13 -10.04 18.97
CA GLU A 315 33.56 -10.14 19.27
C GLU A 315 33.82 -10.38 20.76
N ALA A 316 33.11 -9.68 21.65
CA ALA A 316 33.20 -9.89 23.09
C ALA A 316 32.74 -11.30 23.48
N GLY A 317 31.63 -11.78 22.91
CA GLY A 317 31.12 -13.14 23.13
C GLY A 317 32.09 -14.22 22.66
N LEU A 318 32.68 -14.07 21.47
CA LEU A 318 33.69 -15.00 20.94
C LEU A 318 34.95 -15.04 21.82
N ARG A 319 35.44 -13.88 22.27
CA ARG A 319 36.60 -13.81 23.18
C ARG A 319 36.26 -14.46 24.52
N ALA A 320 35.09 -14.18 25.10
CA ALA A 320 34.66 -14.79 26.36
C ALA A 320 34.52 -16.32 26.25
N GLY A 321 33.92 -16.82 25.16
CA GLY A 321 33.81 -18.25 24.87
C GLY A 321 35.18 -18.92 24.72
N MET A 322 36.11 -18.28 24.01
CA MET A 322 37.49 -18.78 23.86
C MET A 322 38.21 -18.88 25.21
N TYR A 323 38.12 -17.86 26.08
CA TYR A 323 38.71 -17.91 27.42
C TYR A 323 38.05 -18.99 28.29
N GLY A 324 36.72 -19.13 28.24
CA GLY A 324 35.99 -20.18 28.95
C GLY A 324 36.42 -21.58 28.52
N ALA A 325 36.48 -21.83 27.20
CA ALA A 325 36.93 -23.11 26.65
C ALA A 325 38.36 -23.45 27.07
N LEU A 326 39.27 -22.47 27.00
CA LEU A 326 40.66 -22.64 27.45
C LEU A 326 40.73 -23.01 28.94
N LEU A 327 39.92 -22.37 29.77
CA LEU A 327 39.88 -22.61 31.22
C LEU A 327 39.34 -24.02 31.54
N VAL A 328 38.32 -24.48 30.81
CA VAL A 328 37.80 -25.86 30.93
C VAL A 328 38.86 -26.88 30.51
N VAL A 329 39.53 -26.67 29.39
CA VAL A 329 40.62 -27.56 28.91
C VAL A 329 41.74 -27.64 29.95
N LEU A 330 42.17 -26.49 30.47
CA LEU A 330 43.22 -26.43 31.49
C LEU A 330 42.79 -27.14 32.78
N MET A 331 41.55 -26.92 33.23
CA MET A 331 41.00 -27.58 34.41
C MET A 331 40.88 -29.11 34.21
N MET A 332 40.50 -29.58 33.02
CA MET A 332 40.47 -31.01 32.70
C MET A 332 41.87 -31.65 32.78
N LEU A 333 42.90 -30.97 32.26
CA LEU A 333 44.28 -31.47 32.33
C LEU A 333 44.82 -31.50 33.76
N ILE A 334 44.50 -30.50 34.58
CA ILE A 334 44.96 -30.41 35.98
C ILE A 334 44.26 -31.46 36.86
N VAL A 335 42.94 -31.57 36.79
CA VAL A 335 42.15 -32.45 37.66
C VAL A 335 42.25 -33.92 37.24
N TYR A 336 42.17 -34.20 35.93
CA TYR A 336 42.07 -35.58 35.41
C TYR A 336 43.35 -36.12 34.75
N ARG A 337 44.41 -35.30 34.65
CA ARG A 337 45.75 -35.69 34.14
C ARG A 337 45.65 -36.43 32.79
N VAL A 338 46.16 -37.67 32.72
CA VAL A 338 46.19 -38.50 31.50
C VAL A 338 44.78 -38.80 30.98
N SER A 339 43.80 -38.99 31.87
CA SER A 339 42.40 -39.18 31.45
C SER A 339 41.79 -37.90 30.87
N GLY A 340 42.26 -36.73 31.31
CA GLY A 340 41.82 -35.43 30.80
C GLY A 340 42.14 -35.23 29.31
N PHE A 341 43.26 -35.79 28.84
CA PHE A 341 43.62 -35.76 27.42
C PHE A 341 42.57 -36.47 26.55
N ASN A 342 42.12 -37.66 26.96
CA ASN A 342 41.08 -38.40 26.23
C ASN A 342 39.75 -37.64 26.21
N SER A 343 39.40 -36.94 27.30
CA SER A 343 38.21 -36.09 27.36
C SER A 343 38.28 -34.90 26.39
N ILE A 344 39.45 -34.28 26.24
CA ILE A 344 39.65 -33.18 25.28
C ILE A 344 39.50 -33.67 23.84
N VAL A 345 40.06 -34.85 23.52
CA VAL A 345 39.90 -35.47 22.20
C VAL A 345 38.42 -35.77 21.92
N ALA A 346 37.70 -36.33 22.89
CA ALA A 346 36.28 -36.60 22.77
C ALA A 346 35.46 -35.31 22.58
N LEU A 347 35.78 -34.24 23.32
CA LEU A 347 35.15 -32.93 23.18
C LEU A 347 35.39 -32.34 21.79
N ALA A 348 36.63 -32.40 21.27
CA ALA A 348 36.96 -31.90 19.94
C ALA A 348 36.20 -32.67 18.84
N ILE A 349 36.11 -34.00 18.95
CA ILE A 349 35.32 -34.82 18.03
C ILE A 349 33.84 -34.46 18.12
N ASN A 350 33.30 -34.27 19.32
CA ASN A 350 31.91 -33.89 19.51
C ASN A 350 31.60 -32.53 18.84
N VAL A 351 32.44 -31.53 19.06
CA VAL A 351 32.31 -30.20 18.42
C VAL A 351 32.38 -30.32 16.90
N ALA A 352 33.33 -31.08 16.36
CA ALA A 352 33.45 -31.30 14.92
C ALA A 352 32.21 -31.99 14.31
N LEU A 353 31.64 -32.99 15.00
CA LEU A 353 30.41 -33.65 14.57
C LEU A 353 29.20 -32.70 14.60
N LEU A 354 29.12 -31.84 15.62
CA LEU A 354 28.03 -30.87 15.77
C LEU A 354 28.05 -29.83 14.65
N PHE A 355 29.22 -29.23 14.37
CA PHE A 355 29.39 -28.31 13.23
C PHE A 355 29.19 -29.00 11.88
N GLY A 356 29.65 -30.24 11.73
CA GLY A 356 29.40 -31.03 10.53
C GLY A 356 27.91 -31.27 10.27
N ALA A 357 27.14 -31.58 11.32
CA ALA A 357 25.69 -31.74 11.24
C ALA A 357 25.00 -30.41 10.88
N LEU A 358 25.34 -29.30 11.55
CA LEU A 358 24.77 -27.98 11.23
C LEU A 358 25.02 -27.60 9.77
N SER A 359 26.24 -27.81 9.27
CA SER A 359 26.59 -27.53 7.87
C SER A 359 25.86 -28.44 6.89
N TYR A 360 25.66 -29.73 7.22
CA TYR A 360 24.95 -30.68 6.38
C TYR A 360 23.46 -30.33 6.22
N PHE A 361 22.82 -29.84 7.30
CA PHE A 361 21.41 -29.47 7.29
C PHE A 361 21.14 -28.01 6.89
N GLY A 362 22.18 -27.20 6.67
CA GLY A 362 22.03 -25.77 6.38
C GLY A 362 21.46 -24.97 7.54
N ALA A 363 21.65 -25.43 8.77
CA ALA A 363 21.19 -24.73 9.97
C ALA A 363 22.10 -23.53 10.27
N THR A 364 21.49 -22.39 10.60
CA THR A 364 22.22 -21.16 10.93
C THR A 364 22.54 -21.11 12.43
N LEU A 365 23.78 -20.76 12.78
CA LEU A 365 24.19 -20.59 14.17
C LEU A 365 23.77 -19.19 14.66
N THR A 366 22.65 -19.11 15.37
CA THR A 366 22.12 -17.86 15.92
C THR A 366 22.68 -17.60 17.32
N LEU A 367 22.53 -16.37 17.83
CA LEU A 367 23.02 -15.96 19.15
C LEU A 367 22.49 -16.86 20.29
N PRO A 368 21.20 -17.27 20.31
CA PRO A 368 20.72 -18.30 21.24
C PRO A 368 21.39 -19.67 21.06
N GLY A 369 21.73 -20.05 19.83
CA GLY A 369 22.46 -21.29 19.52
C GLY A 369 23.95 -21.26 19.89
N ILE A 370 24.54 -20.08 20.11
CA ILE A 370 25.91 -19.93 20.65
C ILE A 370 25.89 -20.00 22.20
N ALA A 371 24.76 -19.65 22.82
CA ALA A 371 24.60 -19.68 24.27
C ALA A 371 24.32 -21.09 24.83
N GLY A 372 23.77 -21.99 24.01
CA GLY A 372 23.60 -23.42 24.33
C GLY A 372 24.80 -24.23 23.87
#